data_AF-A0A286HG30-F1
#
_entry.id   AF-A0A286HG30-F1
#
_cell.length_a   1.000
_cell.length_b   1.000
_cell.length_c   1.000
_cell.angle_alpha   90.00
_cell.angle_beta   90.00
_cell.angle_gamma   90.00
#
_symmetry.space_group_name_H-M   'P 1'
#
loop_
_entity.id
_entity.type
_entity.pdbx_description
1 polymer ?
#
loop_
_entity_poly.entity_id
_entity_poly.type
_entity_poly.pdbx_seq_one_letter_code
_entity_poly.pdbx_strand_id
1 'polypeptide(L)'
;MPQPAMATDTAANPVLAEVVRSGFVEGRHRGSLVLLAADGSVELALGDVTSPVFPRSSNKPMQAAGVLRAGLDLAGERLALAAASHSGEAFHRDLVRTMLDEHGLSPAHLRCPPSLPLDQEEQEAYLAAGAPRDRVAMNCSGKHTAMLAAAALRDWPLDSYLDPDHPLQRLIRTVVEEAAGEPVTAVGTDGCGAPLMAIGLTGLARSFRSFVLAAPGTPERRVADAMRAHPEYVAGTRRHDTWLMREIPGALSKVGAEAVQAVALPDGRALALKIEDGGTRALGPVLARALRLTGLTAPVIDRVGRMPLLGGGREVGEVRAVF
;
A
#
# COMPACT_ATOMS: atom_id res chain seq x y z
N MET A 1 -13.96 -31.71 -11.78
CA MET A 1 -13.26 -30.61 -11.08
C MET A 1 -12.85 -31.13 -9.72
N PRO A 2 -11.57 -31.07 -9.33
CA PRO A 2 -11.18 -31.47 -7.99
C PRO A 2 -11.72 -30.43 -7.00
N GLN A 3 -12.44 -30.91 -6.00
CA GLN A 3 -13.01 -30.15 -4.90
C GLN A 3 -11.87 -29.54 -4.08
N PRO A 4 -11.91 -28.24 -3.71
CA PRO A 4 -10.85 -27.66 -2.90
C PRO A 4 -10.82 -28.37 -1.54
N ALA A 5 -9.64 -28.84 -1.15
CA ALA A 5 -9.40 -29.42 0.16
C ALA A 5 -9.89 -28.44 1.23
N MET A 6 -10.77 -28.91 2.11
CA MET A 6 -11.16 -28.17 3.31
C MET A 6 -9.90 -27.84 4.11
N ALA A 7 -9.66 -26.54 4.29
CA ALA A 7 -8.59 -26.05 5.13
C ALA A 7 -8.72 -26.69 6.53
N THR A 8 -7.66 -27.38 6.94
CA THR A 8 -7.47 -27.88 8.30
C THR A 8 -7.55 -26.72 9.28
N ASP A 9 -8.29 -26.92 10.36
CA ASP A 9 -8.58 -26.00 11.46
C ASP A 9 -7.34 -25.20 11.92
N THR A 10 -7.13 -24.01 11.33
CA THR A 10 -6.16 -23.03 11.80
C THR A 10 -6.79 -22.28 12.95
N ALA A 11 -6.16 -22.32 14.13
CA ALA A 11 -6.55 -21.51 15.27
C ALA A 11 -6.82 -20.05 14.82
N ALA A 12 -7.98 -19.51 15.19
CA ALA A 12 -8.39 -18.17 14.78
C ALA A 12 -7.31 -17.13 15.11
N ASN A 13 -7.07 -16.18 14.21
CA ASN A 13 -6.07 -15.12 14.42
C ASN A 13 -6.28 -14.40 15.77
N PRO A 14 -5.21 -13.97 16.44
CA PRO A 14 -5.32 -13.29 17.72
C PRO A 14 -6.06 -11.96 17.57
N VAL A 15 -6.64 -11.48 18.68
CA VAL A 15 -7.21 -10.14 18.75
C VAL A 15 -6.05 -9.14 18.79
N LEU A 16 -5.96 -8.29 17.78
CA LEU A 16 -4.93 -7.25 17.70
C LEU A 16 -5.43 -5.91 18.24
N ALA A 17 -6.73 -5.62 18.12
CA ALA A 17 -7.33 -4.41 18.65
C ALA A 17 -8.73 -4.61 19.24
N GLU A 18 -9.06 -3.77 20.21
CA GLU A 18 -10.38 -3.65 20.82
C GLU A 18 -11.00 -2.30 20.51
N VAL A 19 -12.31 -2.29 20.33
CA VAL A 19 -13.14 -1.09 20.24
C VAL A 19 -13.78 -0.91 21.61
N VAL A 20 -13.40 0.16 22.31
CA VAL A 20 -13.82 0.43 23.68
C VAL A 20 -14.64 1.70 23.71
N ARG A 21 -15.93 1.61 24.04
CA ARG A 21 -16.84 2.74 24.18
C ARG A 21 -17.31 2.85 25.61
N SER A 22 -17.13 4.02 26.22
CA SER A 22 -17.53 4.30 27.60
C SER A 22 -17.00 3.24 28.59
N GLY A 23 -15.78 2.74 28.37
CA GLY A 23 -15.15 1.68 29.16
C GLY A 23 -15.59 0.25 28.84
N PHE A 24 -16.53 0.04 27.91
CA PHE A 24 -17.02 -1.28 27.50
C PHE A 24 -16.40 -1.72 26.17
N VAL A 25 -15.86 -2.95 26.13
CA VAL A 25 -15.35 -3.56 24.89
C VAL A 25 -16.53 -4.02 24.03
N GLU A 26 -16.90 -3.23 23.02
CA GLU A 26 -18.02 -3.51 22.12
C GLU A 26 -17.60 -4.24 20.84
N GLY A 27 -16.31 -4.27 20.52
CA GLY A 27 -15.80 -4.90 19.30
C GLY A 27 -14.35 -5.35 19.40
N ARG A 28 -13.99 -6.31 18.57
CA ARG A 28 -12.63 -6.87 18.47
C ARG A 28 -12.24 -7.03 17.02
N HIS A 29 -11.01 -6.65 16.70
CA HIS A 29 -10.39 -6.87 15.40
C HIS A 29 -9.29 -7.91 15.55
N ARG A 30 -9.45 -9.03 14.86
CA ARG A 30 -8.44 -10.08 14.75
C ARG A 30 -7.53 -9.82 13.56
N GLY A 31 -6.32 -10.36 13.58
CA GLY A 31 -5.43 -10.22 12.44
C GLY A 31 -4.09 -10.88 12.63
N SER A 32 -3.26 -10.70 11.61
CA SER A 32 -1.90 -11.23 11.56
C SER A 32 -0.90 -10.09 11.48
N LEU A 33 0.26 -10.28 12.10
CA LEU A 33 1.33 -9.28 12.15
C LEU A 33 2.68 -9.97 12.24
N VAL A 34 3.65 -9.50 11.46
CA VAL A 34 5.05 -9.93 11.54
C VAL A 34 5.96 -8.73 11.72
N LEU A 35 6.95 -8.86 12.60
CA LEU A 35 8.08 -7.95 12.75
C LEU A 35 9.38 -8.69 12.38
N LEU A 36 10.17 -8.07 11.51
CA LEU A 36 11.50 -8.51 11.14
C LEU A 36 12.54 -7.65 11.88
N ALA A 37 13.53 -8.31 12.47
CA ALA A 37 14.72 -7.68 13.00
C ALA A 37 15.61 -7.11 11.88
N ALA A 38 16.61 -6.32 12.26
CA ALA A 38 17.55 -5.69 11.31
C ALA A 38 18.27 -6.71 10.42
N ASP A 39 18.59 -7.91 10.95
CA ASP A 39 19.20 -9.01 10.21
C ASP A 39 18.23 -9.75 9.28
N GLY A 40 16.93 -9.46 9.35
CA GLY A 40 15.87 -10.07 8.56
C GLY A 40 15.23 -11.31 9.21
N SER A 41 15.66 -11.71 10.40
CA SER A 41 14.99 -12.76 11.18
C SER A 41 13.63 -12.28 11.68
N VAL A 42 12.70 -13.22 11.94
CA VAL A 42 11.39 -12.91 12.51
C VAL A 42 11.54 -12.72 14.01
N GLU A 43 11.35 -11.48 14.48
CA GLU A 43 11.39 -11.11 15.91
C GLU A 43 10.04 -11.37 16.58
N LEU A 44 8.94 -11.15 15.86
CA LEU A 44 7.58 -11.39 16.33
C LEU A 44 6.69 -11.86 15.19
N ALA A 45 5.86 -12.87 15.45
CA ALA A 45 4.75 -13.27 14.59
C ALA A 45 3.49 -13.49 15.43
N LEU A 46 2.41 -12.82 15.06
CA LEU A 46 1.08 -12.97 15.63
C LEU A 46 0.13 -13.43 14.51
N GLY A 47 -0.65 -14.49 14.76
CA GLY A 47 -1.56 -15.06 13.76
C GLY A 47 -0.82 -15.78 12.61
N ASP A 48 -1.54 -16.06 11.53
CA ASP A 48 -0.95 -16.65 10.33
C ASP A 48 -0.30 -15.57 9.45
N VAL A 49 1.04 -15.57 9.41
CA VAL A 49 1.86 -14.61 8.67
C VAL A 49 2.46 -15.20 7.38
N THR A 50 2.15 -16.46 7.09
CA THR A 50 2.75 -17.24 6.00
C THR A 50 1.75 -17.59 4.90
N SER A 51 0.47 -17.79 5.24
CA SER A 51 -0.55 -18.01 4.21
C SER A 51 -0.65 -16.80 3.28
N PRO A 52 -0.84 -17.05 1.97
CA PRO A 52 -0.91 -15.98 0.99
C PRO A 52 -2.12 -15.09 1.26
N VAL A 53 -1.86 -13.80 1.38
CA VAL A 53 -2.88 -12.76 1.37
C VAL A 53 -2.69 -11.91 0.13
N PHE A 54 -3.72 -11.16 -0.26
CA PHE A 54 -3.52 -10.09 -1.22
C PHE A 54 -3.02 -8.83 -0.50
N PRO A 55 -1.80 -8.32 -0.76
CA PRO A 55 -1.31 -7.09 -0.12
C PRO A 55 -2.04 -5.82 -0.57
N ARG A 56 -2.91 -5.94 -1.58
CA ARG A 56 -3.61 -4.83 -2.22
C ARG A 56 -2.60 -3.75 -2.65
N SER A 57 -2.88 -2.49 -2.33
CA SER A 57 -2.01 -1.37 -2.70
C SER A 57 -0.64 -1.36 -2.02
N SER A 58 -0.36 -2.25 -1.06
CA SER A 58 0.99 -2.37 -0.48
C SER A 58 2.01 -2.96 -1.45
N ASN A 59 1.59 -3.59 -2.56
CA ASN A 59 2.52 -4.08 -3.60
C ASN A 59 2.99 -3.02 -4.61
N LYS A 60 2.50 -1.78 -4.51
CA LYS A 60 2.79 -0.74 -5.50
C LYS A 60 4.26 -0.34 -5.63
N PRO A 61 5.11 -0.37 -4.58
CA PRO A 61 6.53 -0.16 -4.75
C PRO A 61 7.14 -1.17 -5.75
N MET A 62 6.76 -2.45 -5.67
CA MET A 62 7.20 -3.50 -6.60
C MET A 62 6.66 -3.27 -8.02
N GLN A 63 5.43 -2.77 -8.15
CA GLN A 63 4.86 -2.39 -9.46
C GLN A 63 5.66 -1.23 -10.10
N ALA A 64 6.03 -0.21 -9.32
CA ALA A 64 6.83 0.91 -9.78
C ALA A 64 8.27 0.50 -10.14
N ALA A 65 8.88 -0.40 -9.35
CA ALA A 65 10.19 -0.97 -9.70
C ALA A 65 10.12 -1.81 -10.98
N GLY A 66 9.03 -2.55 -11.21
CA GLY A 66 8.77 -3.24 -12.47
C GLY A 66 8.68 -2.28 -13.67
N VAL A 67 8.07 -1.11 -13.48
CA VAL A 67 8.04 -0.03 -14.50
C VAL A 67 9.45 0.49 -14.80
N LEU A 68 10.28 0.75 -13.78
CA LEU A 68 11.68 1.15 -13.98
C LEU A 68 12.49 0.06 -14.71
N ARG A 69 12.30 -1.21 -14.34
CA ARG A 69 12.94 -2.35 -15.01
C ARG A 69 12.46 -2.54 -16.46
N ALA A 70 11.26 -2.09 -16.79
CA ALA A 70 10.77 -2.04 -18.17
C ALA A 70 11.48 -0.95 -19.00
N GLY A 71 12.30 -0.10 -18.37
CA GLY A 71 13.11 0.92 -19.02
C GLY A 71 12.53 2.34 -18.94
N LEU A 72 11.35 2.52 -18.33
CA LEU A 72 10.77 3.85 -18.15
C LEU A 72 11.52 4.59 -17.03
N ASP A 73 12.27 5.63 -17.38
CA ASP A 73 13.05 6.39 -16.41
C ASP A 73 12.19 7.46 -15.72
N LEU A 74 11.57 7.08 -14.59
CA LEU A 74 10.83 8.01 -13.73
C LEU A 74 11.65 8.43 -12.51
N ALA A 75 11.49 9.68 -12.08
CA ALA A 75 12.12 10.22 -10.87
C ALA A 75 11.16 11.19 -10.14
N GLY A 76 11.56 11.60 -8.94
CA GLY A 76 10.83 12.60 -8.15
C GLY A 76 9.36 12.25 -7.93
N GLU A 77 8.49 13.24 -8.12
CA GLU A 77 7.05 13.13 -7.94
C GLU A 77 6.42 12.07 -8.87
N ARG A 78 6.95 11.92 -10.10
CA ARG A 78 6.43 10.94 -11.09
C ARG A 78 6.64 9.50 -10.61
N LEU A 79 7.82 9.21 -10.06
CA LEU A 79 8.11 7.88 -9.52
C LEU A 79 7.35 7.61 -8.22
N ALA A 80 7.20 8.62 -7.35
CA ALA A 80 6.36 8.50 -6.17
C ALA A 80 4.89 8.21 -6.53
N LEU A 81 4.37 8.92 -7.53
CA LEU A 81 3.01 8.75 -8.05
C LEU A 81 2.81 7.37 -8.72
N ALA A 82 3.84 6.81 -9.36
CA ALA A 82 3.80 5.45 -9.91
C ALA A 82 3.61 4.37 -8.83
N ALA A 83 4.09 4.62 -7.61
CA ALA A 83 3.90 3.74 -6.45
C ALA A 83 2.66 4.10 -5.59
N ALA A 84 1.82 5.04 -6.05
CA ALA A 84 0.82 5.68 -5.21
C ALA A 84 -0.53 4.96 -5.11
N SER A 85 -1.18 5.18 -3.97
CA SER A 85 -2.63 5.10 -3.86
C SER A 85 -3.13 6.48 -3.44
N HIS A 86 -3.00 7.44 -4.36
CA HIS A 86 -3.10 8.85 -4.04
C HIS A 86 -4.48 9.25 -3.54
N SER A 87 -4.53 10.34 -2.77
CA SER A 87 -5.78 10.89 -2.22
C SER A 87 -6.67 11.55 -3.27
N GLY A 88 -6.13 11.91 -4.43
CA GLY A 88 -6.89 12.59 -5.50
C GLY A 88 -6.93 14.11 -5.34
N GLU A 89 -6.09 14.67 -4.46
CA GLU A 89 -5.82 16.11 -4.38
C GLU A 89 -5.43 16.67 -5.76
N ALA A 90 -5.65 17.97 -5.97
CA ALA A 90 -5.47 18.62 -7.27
C ALA A 90 -4.10 18.30 -7.91
N PHE A 91 -3.00 18.44 -7.16
CA PHE A 91 -1.65 18.16 -7.66
C PHE A 91 -1.43 16.71 -8.12
N HIS A 92 -2.15 15.74 -7.55
CA HIS A 92 -2.11 14.35 -8.04
C HIS A 92 -2.74 14.26 -9.42
N ARG A 93 -3.95 14.83 -9.56
CA ARG A 93 -4.73 14.76 -10.80
C ARG A 93 -4.03 15.52 -11.92
N ASP A 94 -3.39 16.63 -11.59
CA ASP A 94 -2.60 17.41 -12.54
C ASP A 94 -1.36 16.64 -12.99
N LEU A 95 -0.62 16.02 -12.06
CA LEU A 95 0.55 15.21 -12.43
C LEU A 95 0.17 13.95 -13.25
N VAL A 96 -0.97 13.32 -12.96
CA VAL A 96 -1.49 12.22 -13.79
C VAL A 96 -1.71 12.66 -15.24
N ARG A 97 -2.31 13.85 -15.45
CA ARG A 97 -2.53 14.40 -16.79
C ARG A 97 -1.22 14.75 -17.47
N THR A 98 -0.32 15.44 -16.78
CA THR A 98 1.02 15.78 -17.28
C THR A 98 1.76 14.52 -17.72
N MET A 99 1.79 13.47 -16.91
CA MET A 99 2.46 12.22 -17.26
C MET A 99 1.80 11.50 -18.45
N LEU A 100 0.47 11.58 -18.61
CA LEU A 100 -0.18 11.03 -19.80
C LEU A 100 0.26 11.81 -21.05
N ASP A 101 0.20 13.13 -21.00
CA ASP A 101 0.54 14.01 -22.13
C ASP A 101 2.01 13.87 -22.55
N GLU A 102 2.94 13.75 -21.59
CA GLU A 102 4.38 13.52 -21.82
C GLU A 102 4.67 12.25 -22.65
N HIS A 103 3.77 11.26 -22.60
CA HIS A 103 3.89 10.00 -23.32
C HIS A 103 2.92 9.87 -24.50
N GLY A 104 2.28 10.97 -24.92
CA GLY A 104 1.31 10.96 -26.03
C GLY A 104 0.04 10.15 -25.72
N LEU A 105 -0.24 9.95 -24.44
CA LEU A 105 -1.40 9.21 -23.94
C LEU A 105 -2.51 10.18 -23.54
N SER A 106 -3.67 9.62 -23.27
CA SER A 106 -4.84 10.37 -22.79
C SER A 106 -5.57 9.60 -21.71
N PRO A 107 -6.43 10.24 -20.90
CA PRO A 107 -7.23 9.56 -19.88
C PRO A 107 -8.08 8.39 -20.41
N ALA A 108 -8.40 8.37 -21.71
CA ALA A 108 -9.15 7.28 -22.35
C ALA A 108 -8.38 5.94 -22.37
N HIS A 109 -7.05 5.98 -22.28
CA HIS A 109 -6.20 4.78 -22.20
C HIS A 109 -6.23 4.14 -20.81
N LEU A 110 -6.59 4.90 -19.77
CA LEU A 110 -6.66 4.36 -18.41
C LEU A 110 -7.74 3.29 -18.32
N ARG A 111 -7.34 2.09 -17.89
CA ARG A 111 -8.26 0.96 -17.68
C ARG A 111 -8.80 0.89 -16.24
N CYS A 112 -8.30 1.71 -15.31
CA CYS A 112 -8.90 1.84 -13.98
C CYS A 112 -10.29 2.50 -14.05
N PRO A 113 -11.28 2.09 -13.23
CA PRO A 113 -12.64 2.61 -13.32
C PRO A 113 -12.70 4.10 -13.00
N PRO A 114 -13.68 4.85 -13.55
CA PRO A 114 -13.91 6.22 -13.13
C PRO A 114 -14.32 6.25 -11.66
N SER A 115 -13.73 7.16 -10.89
CA SER A 115 -13.95 7.27 -9.45
C SER A 115 -14.01 8.73 -9.01
N LEU A 116 -14.39 8.95 -7.75
CA LEU A 116 -14.12 10.19 -7.04
C LEU A 116 -12.73 10.12 -6.39
N PRO A 117 -12.13 11.26 -5.97
CA PRO A 117 -10.99 11.28 -5.07
C PRO A 117 -11.19 10.35 -3.87
N LEU A 118 -10.11 9.77 -3.35
CA LEU A 118 -10.14 8.83 -2.23
C LEU A 118 -10.29 9.55 -0.89
N ASP A 119 -9.67 10.72 -0.77
CA ASP A 119 -9.75 11.53 0.44
C ASP A 119 -11.12 12.20 0.55
N GLN A 120 -11.68 12.20 1.75
CA GLN A 120 -13.05 12.66 1.98
C GLN A 120 -13.21 14.16 1.70
N GLU A 121 -12.26 15.00 2.13
CA GLU A 121 -12.31 16.44 1.90
C GLU A 121 -12.22 16.73 0.39
N GLU A 122 -11.33 16.03 -0.32
CA GLU A 122 -11.23 16.15 -1.78
C GLU A 122 -12.49 15.66 -2.48
N GLN A 123 -13.08 14.56 -2.02
CA GLN A 123 -14.31 14.02 -2.59
C GLN A 123 -15.47 15.02 -2.45
N GLU A 124 -15.62 15.63 -1.28
CA GLU A 124 -16.65 16.64 -1.00
C GLU A 124 -16.46 17.88 -1.86
N ALA A 125 -15.24 18.43 -1.91
CA ALA A 125 -14.92 19.58 -2.75
C ALA A 125 -15.12 19.30 -4.26
N TYR A 126 -14.72 18.11 -4.71
CA TYR A 126 -14.85 17.67 -6.10
C TYR A 126 -16.32 17.57 -6.54
N LEU A 127 -17.17 17.01 -5.68
CA LEU A 127 -18.61 16.94 -5.92
C LEU A 127 -19.29 18.32 -5.85
N ALA A 128 -18.91 19.16 -4.89
CA ALA A 128 -19.43 20.52 -4.76
C ALA A 128 -19.12 21.39 -5.98
N ALA A 129 -17.99 21.14 -6.66
CA ALA A 129 -17.62 21.78 -7.92
C ALA A 129 -18.38 21.23 -9.15
N GLY A 130 -19.29 20.26 -8.98
CA GLY A 130 -20.05 19.65 -10.06
C GLY A 130 -19.24 18.67 -10.93
N ALA A 131 -18.06 18.23 -10.48
CA ALA A 131 -17.20 17.37 -11.27
C ALA A 131 -17.67 15.89 -11.25
N PRO A 132 -17.71 15.20 -12.41
CA PRO A 132 -18.15 13.82 -12.50
C PRO A 132 -17.04 12.85 -12.09
N ARG A 133 -17.40 11.59 -11.81
CA ARG A 133 -16.42 10.51 -11.64
C ARG A 133 -15.49 10.44 -12.86
N ASP A 134 -14.18 10.41 -12.61
CA ASP A 134 -13.13 10.47 -13.62
C ASP A 134 -12.09 9.38 -13.32
N ARG A 135 -11.51 8.79 -14.37
CA ARG A 135 -10.41 7.83 -14.24
C ARG A 135 -9.16 8.50 -13.68
N VAL A 136 -8.93 9.78 -13.98
CA VAL A 136 -7.81 10.56 -13.41
C VAL A 136 -7.95 10.70 -11.90
N ALA A 137 -9.18 10.83 -11.38
CA ALA A 137 -9.45 10.96 -9.96
C ALA A 137 -9.33 9.62 -9.18
N MET A 138 -9.31 8.48 -9.88
CA MET A 138 -9.14 7.17 -9.26
C MET A 138 -7.76 7.05 -8.63
N ASN A 139 -7.68 6.59 -7.38
CA ASN A 139 -6.46 6.57 -6.57
C ASN A 139 -5.27 5.76 -7.14
N CYS A 140 -5.49 4.92 -8.15
CA CYS A 140 -4.46 4.15 -8.84
C CYS A 140 -4.08 4.74 -10.19
N SER A 141 -4.70 5.85 -10.63
CA SER A 141 -4.48 6.40 -11.96
C SER A 141 -3.00 6.71 -12.23
N GLY A 142 -2.28 7.22 -11.23
CA GLY A 142 -0.82 7.41 -11.29
C GLY A 142 -0.02 6.16 -11.67
N LYS A 143 -0.27 5.03 -10.99
CA LYS A 143 0.31 3.72 -11.34
C LYS A 143 -0.10 3.28 -12.75
N HIS A 144 -1.37 3.44 -13.12
CA HIS A 144 -1.85 3.06 -14.45
C HIS A 144 -1.17 3.88 -15.54
N THR A 145 -0.97 5.18 -15.33
CA THR A 145 -0.22 6.05 -16.24
C THR A 145 1.22 5.57 -16.38
N ALA A 146 1.90 5.23 -15.29
CA ALA A 146 3.27 4.70 -15.34
C ALA A 146 3.35 3.35 -16.09
N MET A 147 2.37 2.46 -15.89
CA MET A 147 2.29 1.20 -16.63
C MET A 147 2.05 1.41 -18.14
N LEU A 148 1.15 2.33 -18.50
CA LEU A 148 0.88 2.68 -19.90
C LEU A 148 2.09 3.34 -20.56
N ALA A 149 2.77 4.26 -19.87
CA ALA A 149 3.98 4.90 -20.36
C ALA A 149 5.10 3.88 -20.61
N ALA A 150 5.27 2.90 -19.72
CA ALA A 150 6.22 1.80 -19.92
C ALA A 150 5.83 0.91 -21.10
N ALA A 151 4.54 0.60 -21.27
CA ALA A 151 4.06 -0.15 -22.41
C ALA A 151 4.30 0.61 -23.73
N ALA A 152 4.00 1.91 -23.77
CA ALA A 152 4.25 2.77 -24.93
C ALA A 152 5.73 2.85 -25.29
N LEU A 153 6.62 3.04 -24.30
CA LEU A 153 8.07 3.06 -24.49
C LEU A 153 8.62 1.76 -25.11
N ARG A 154 7.96 0.64 -24.85
CA ARG A 154 8.38 -0.70 -25.26
C ARG A 154 7.64 -1.24 -26.47
N ASP A 155 6.80 -0.41 -27.10
CA ASP A 155 5.90 -0.82 -28.18
C ASP A 155 5.03 -2.04 -27.79
N TRP A 156 4.64 -2.13 -26.51
CA TRP A 156 3.74 -3.16 -26.01
C TRP A 156 2.27 -2.74 -26.13
N PRO A 157 1.34 -3.70 -26.23
CA PRO A 157 -0.08 -3.39 -26.38
C PRO A 157 -0.66 -2.56 -25.20
N LEU A 158 -1.15 -1.36 -25.51
CA LEU A 158 -1.71 -0.45 -24.50
C LEU A 158 -3.09 -0.86 -23.98
N ASP A 159 -3.82 -1.69 -24.72
CA ASP A 159 -5.18 -2.09 -24.38
C ASP A 159 -5.24 -3.26 -23.38
N SER A 160 -4.17 -4.06 -23.33
CA SER A 160 -4.04 -5.28 -22.54
C SER A 160 -2.94 -5.19 -21.48
N TYR A 161 -2.44 -4.00 -21.14
CA TYR A 161 -1.40 -3.83 -20.10
C TYR A 161 -1.77 -4.35 -18.71
N LEU A 162 -3.05 -4.66 -18.45
CA LEU A 162 -3.54 -5.27 -17.21
C LEU A 162 -3.65 -6.82 -17.29
N ASP A 163 -3.46 -7.41 -18.47
CA ASP A 163 -3.45 -8.86 -18.64
C ASP A 163 -2.27 -9.47 -17.88
N PRO A 164 -2.47 -10.49 -17.01
CA PRO A 164 -1.38 -11.18 -16.33
C PRO A 164 -0.26 -11.69 -17.25
N ASP A 165 -0.57 -12.00 -18.51
CA ASP A 165 0.40 -12.48 -19.51
C ASP A 165 1.11 -11.35 -20.27
N HIS A 166 0.67 -10.10 -20.09
CA HIS A 166 1.32 -8.93 -20.69
C HIS A 166 2.78 -8.84 -20.20
N PRO A 167 3.76 -8.51 -21.07
CA PRO A 167 5.18 -8.47 -20.69
C PRO A 167 5.47 -7.63 -19.45
N LEU A 168 4.81 -6.48 -19.30
CA LEU A 168 4.91 -5.65 -18.10
C LEU A 168 4.44 -6.38 -16.82
N GLN A 169 3.32 -7.11 -16.86
CA GLN A 169 2.78 -7.78 -15.68
C GLN A 169 3.64 -8.99 -15.29
N ARG A 170 4.24 -9.68 -16.26
CA ARG A 170 5.24 -10.72 -16.02
C ARG A 170 6.50 -10.15 -15.35
N LEU A 171 6.97 -9.00 -15.80
CA LEU A 171 8.11 -8.32 -15.17
C LEU A 171 7.78 -7.89 -13.74
N ILE A 172 6.60 -7.31 -13.51
CA ILE A 172 6.13 -6.94 -12.17
C ILE A 172 6.05 -8.17 -11.25
N ARG A 173 5.58 -9.32 -11.76
CA ARG A 173 5.57 -10.57 -11.01
C ARG A 173 6.97 -10.95 -10.56
N THR A 174 7.94 -10.92 -11.47
CA THR A 174 9.35 -11.20 -11.13
C THR A 174 9.85 -10.29 -10.01
N VAL A 175 9.55 -8.97 -10.07
CA VAL A 175 9.93 -8.05 -9.00
C VAL A 175 9.28 -8.41 -7.67
N VAL A 176 7.99 -8.76 -7.67
CA VAL A 176 7.28 -9.19 -6.45
C VAL A 176 7.92 -10.44 -5.86
N GLU A 177 8.19 -11.46 -6.68
CA GLU A 177 8.76 -12.73 -6.23
C GLU A 177 10.19 -12.58 -5.69
N GLU A 178 11.03 -11.80 -6.38
CA GLU A 178 12.39 -11.48 -5.92
C GLU A 178 12.40 -10.68 -4.62
N ALA A 179 11.56 -9.64 -4.53
CA ALA A 179 11.50 -8.79 -3.34
C ALA A 179 10.92 -9.54 -2.13
N ALA A 180 9.88 -10.36 -2.38
CA ALA A 180 9.25 -11.16 -1.34
C ALA A 180 10.07 -12.38 -0.96
N GLY A 181 10.97 -12.86 -1.83
CA GLY A 181 11.75 -14.08 -1.61
C GLY A 181 10.89 -15.34 -1.58
N GLU A 182 9.75 -15.32 -2.28
CA GLU A 182 8.79 -16.42 -2.37
C GLU A 182 7.95 -16.29 -3.66
N PRO A 183 7.41 -17.39 -4.20
CA PRO A 183 6.60 -17.33 -5.42
C PRO A 183 5.24 -16.68 -5.16
N VAL A 184 4.65 -16.09 -6.20
CA VAL A 184 3.26 -15.61 -6.14
C VAL A 184 2.32 -16.80 -6.20
N THR A 185 1.62 -17.09 -5.10
CA THR A 185 0.75 -18.27 -4.97
C THR A 185 -0.54 -18.15 -5.76
N ALA A 186 -1.08 -16.94 -5.91
CA ALA A 186 -2.31 -16.68 -6.66
C ALA A 186 -2.30 -15.30 -7.28
N VAL A 187 -3.00 -15.14 -8.40
CA VAL A 187 -3.25 -13.84 -9.03
C VAL A 187 -4.74 -13.59 -9.13
N GLY A 188 -5.20 -12.53 -8.47
CA GLY A 188 -6.56 -12.01 -8.58
C GLY A 188 -6.59 -10.71 -9.39
N THR A 189 -7.77 -10.09 -9.39
CA THR A 189 -7.99 -8.77 -10.00
C THR A 189 -8.28 -7.75 -8.90
N ASP A 190 -7.50 -6.67 -8.84
CA ASP A 190 -7.71 -5.58 -7.89
C ASP A 190 -8.91 -4.69 -8.32
N GLY A 191 -9.40 -3.82 -7.43
CA GLY A 191 -10.49 -2.89 -7.73
C GLY A 191 -10.15 -1.87 -8.83
N CYS A 192 -8.86 -1.67 -9.11
CA CYS A 192 -8.40 -0.88 -10.26
C CYS A 192 -8.34 -1.68 -11.58
N GLY A 193 -8.58 -2.99 -11.54
CA GLY A 193 -8.49 -3.90 -12.70
C GLY A 193 -7.11 -4.53 -12.90
N ALA A 194 -6.06 -4.09 -12.19
CA ALA A 194 -4.72 -4.64 -12.33
C ALA A 194 -4.55 -6.00 -11.63
N PRO A 195 -3.56 -6.82 -12.05
CA PRO A 195 -3.23 -8.07 -11.37
C PRO A 195 -2.84 -7.86 -9.91
N LEU A 196 -3.38 -8.72 -9.07
CA LEU A 196 -3.21 -8.70 -7.62
C LEU A 196 -2.49 -9.98 -7.18
N MET A 197 -1.21 -9.84 -6.85
CA MET A 197 -0.30 -10.96 -6.61
C MET A 197 -0.26 -11.31 -5.12
N ALA A 198 -0.67 -12.54 -4.78
CA ALA A 198 -0.74 -13.02 -3.41
C ALA A 198 0.62 -13.54 -2.91
N ILE A 199 1.01 -13.07 -1.72
CA ILE A 199 2.22 -13.44 -0.97
C ILE A 199 1.87 -13.41 0.53
N GLY A 200 2.68 -14.04 1.38
CA GLY A 200 2.56 -13.98 2.83
C GLY A 200 2.94 -12.60 3.39
N LEU A 201 2.54 -12.32 4.63
CA LEU A 201 2.94 -11.08 5.32
C LEU A 201 4.45 -11.04 5.55
N THR A 202 5.09 -12.19 5.79
CA THR A 202 6.55 -12.29 5.89
C THR A 202 7.23 -11.87 4.58
N GLY A 203 6.72 -12.34 3.43
CA GLY A 203 7.20 -11.91 2.11
C GLY A 203 6.98 -10.41 1.87
N LEU A 204 5.83 -9.87 2.29
CA LEU A 204 5.55 -8.45 2.17
C LEU A 204 6.51 -7.59 3.02
N ALA A 205 6.78 -7.96 4.27
CA ALA A 205 7.75 -7.27 5.12
C ALA A 205 9.17 -7.35 4.52
N ARG A 206 9.56 -8.51 3.98
CA ARG A 206 10.84 -8.71 3.28
C ARG A 206 10.97 -7.83 2.05
N SER A 207 9.88 -7.62 1.32
CA SER A 207 9.84 -6.76 0.13
C SER A 207 10.12 -5.30 0.48
N PHE A 208 9.51 -4.79 1.56
CA PHE A 208 9.78 -3.42 2.02
C PHE A 208 11.23 -3.30 2.51
N ARG A 209 11.70 -4.27 3.31
CA ARG A 209 13.08 -4.33 3.77
C ARG A 209 14.08 -4.30 2.61
N SER A 210 13.87 -5.10 1.56
CA SER A 210 14.80 -5.18 0.42
C SER A 210 14.87 -3.86 -0.33
N PHE A 211 13.75 -3.14 -0.48
CA PHE A 211 13.72 -1.81 -1.12
C PHE A 211 14.51 -0.76 -0.32
N VAL A 212 14.39 -0.77 1.00
CA VAL A 212 15.12 0.16 1.87
C VAL A 212 16.63 -0.10 1.85
N LEU A 213 17.03 -1.37 1.88
CA LEU A 213 18.43 -1.78 1.95
C LEU A 213 19.12 -1.87 0.58
N ALA A 214 18.36 -1.76 -0.51
CA ALA A 214 18.91 -1.85 -1.86
C ALA A 214 19.98 -0.77 -2.11
N ALA A 215 20.96 -1.13 -2.93
CA ALA A 215 22.07 -0.24 -3.27
C ALA A 215 21.56 1.02 -3.99
N PRO A 216 22.15 2.21 -3.74
CA PRO A 216 21.81 3.44 -4.45
C PRO A 216 21.79 3.24 -5.98
N GLY A 217 20.77 3.79 -6.63
CA GLY A 217 20.60 3.71 -8.09
C GLY A 217 19.85 2.48 -8.60
N THR A 218 19.69 1.43 -7.80
CA THR A 218 18.82 0.29 -8.16
C THR A 218 17.35 0.73 -8.28
N PRO A 219 16.53 0.10 -9.14
CA PRO A 219 15.10 0.40 -9.25
C PRO A 219 14.37 0.42 -7.90
N GLU A 220 14.65 -0.57 -7.05
CA GLU A 220 14.03 -0.74 -5.73
C GLU A 220 14.38 0.44 -4.81
N ARG A 221 15.67 0.79 -4.76
CA ARG A 221 16.14 1.92 -3.96
C ARG A 221 15.59 3.26 -4.46
N ARG A 222 15.56 3.46 -5.78
CA ARG A 222 15.00 4.67 -6.40
C ARG A 222 13.52 4.85 -6.07
N VAL A 223 12.74 3.78 -6.09
CA VAL A 223 11.32 3.83 -5.70
C VAL A 223 11.18 4.22 -4.23
N ALA A 224 11.93 3.56 -3.33
CA ALA A 224 11.89 3.88 -1.91
C ALA A 224 12.24 5.35 -1.64
N ASP A 225 13.30 5.85 -2.28
CA ASP A 225 13.77 7.22 -2.10
C ASP A 225 12.78 8.25 -2.68
N ALA A 226 12.18 7.99 -3.85
CA ALA A 226 11.15 8.87 -4.41
C ALA A 226 9.90 8.94 -3.52
N MET A 227 9.43 7.79 -3.01
CA MET A 227 8.30 7.74 -2.10
C MET A 227 8.55 8.54 -0.81
N ARG A 228 9.77 8.47 -0.27
CA ARG A 228 10.17 9.22 0.94
C ARG A 228 10.33 10.70 0.72
N ALA A 229 10.84 11.08 -0.46
CA ALA A 229 11.07 12.48 -0.82
C ALA A 229 9.76 13.20 -1.18
N HIS A 230 8.79 12.47 -1.75
CA HIS A 230 7.50 13.01 -2.20
C HIS A 230 6.31 12.20 -1.65
N PRO A 231 6.20 12.04 -0.32
CA PRO A 231 5.24 11.13 0.28
C PRO A 231 3.79 11.60 0.09
N GLU A 232 3.57 12.91 -0.06
CA GLU A 232 2.27 13.46 -0.44
C GLU A 232 1.78 12.91 -1.78
N TYR A 233 2.65 12.63 -2.77
CA TYR A 233 2.24 12.03 -4.04
C TYR A 233 1.86 10.55 -3.91
N VAL A 234 2.31 9.88 -2.84
CA VAL A 234 2.01 8.46 -2.59
C VAL A 234 0.63 8.29 -1.97
N ALA A 235 0.33 9.08 -0.93
CA ALA A 235 -0.84 8.87 -0.08
C ALA A 235 -1.67 10.13 0.21
N GLY A 236 -1.26 11.31 -0.27
CA GLY A 236 -1.87 12.60 0.05
C GLY A 236 -1.40 13.21 1.36
N THR A 237 -1.87 14.42 1.68
CA THR A 237 -1.36 15.23 2.80
C THR A 237 -1.88 14.81 4.18
N ARG A 238 -2.99 14.07 4.22
CA ARG A 238 -3.76 13.75 5.44
C ARG A 238 -3.68 12.29 5.92
N ARG A 239 -2.75 11.48 5.40
CA ARG A 239 -2.69 10.03 5.68
C ARG A 239 -1.40 9.58 6.35
N HIS A 240 -1.49 8.50 7.13
CA HIS A 240 -0.37 8.03 7.96
C HIS A 240 0.87 7.65 7.16
N ASP A 241 0.76 7.16 5.93
CA ASP A 241 1.93 6.82 5.11
C ASP A 241 2.80 8.08 4.90
N THR A 242 2.14 9.21 4.62
CA THR A 242 2.79 10.49 4.42
C THR A 242 3.45 11.00 5.69
N TRP A 243 2.71 10.91 6.79
CA TRP A 243 3.19 11.29 8.11
C TRP A 243 4.42 10.48 8.54
N LEU A 244 4.35 9.15 8.40
CA LEU A 244 5.43 8.24 8.78
C LEU A 244 6.68 8.49 7.95
N MET A 245 6.56 8.64 6.62
CA MET A 245 7.71 8.89 5.75
C MET A 245 8.34 10.27 5.97
N ARG A 246 7.55 11.28 6.38
CA ARG A 246 8.08 12.62 6.72
C ARG A 246 8.77 12.67 8.08
N GLU A 247 8.21 11.99 9.08
CA GLU A 247 8.58 12.19 10.48
C GLU A 247 9.44 11.06 11.06
N ILE A 248 9.59 9.93 10.36
CA ILE A 248 10.54 8.87 10.71
C ILE A 248 11.60 8.79 9.60
N PRO A 249 12.80 9.37 9.83
CA PRO A 249 13.86 9.41 8.82
C PRO A 249 14.18 8.03 8.24
N GLY A 250 14.10 7.92 6.91
CA GLY A 250 14.39 6.68 6.19
C GLY A 250 13.31 5.60 6.29
N ALA A 251 12.15 5.85 6.91
CA ALA A 251 11.04 4.90 6.87
C ALA A 251 10.45 4.82 5.45
N LEU A 252 10.03 3.63 5.03
CA LEU A 252 9.20 3.41 3.85
C LEU A 252 7.87 2.84 4.33
N SER A 253 6.74 3.46 3.97
CA SER A 253 5.42 3.06 4.46
C SER A 253 4.42 2.98 3.31
N LYS A 254 3.61 1.92 3.29
CA LYS A 254 2.52 1.79 2.30
C LYS A 254 1.35 0.97 2.81
N VAL A 255 0.20 1.62 2.88
CA VAL A 255 -1.09 0.99 3.15
C VAL A 255 -1.70 0.31 1.93
N GLY A 256 -2.37 -0.80 2.19
CA GLY A 256 -3.25 -1.54 1.28
C GLY A 256 -4.71 -1.46 1.72
N ALA A 257 -5.63 -1.65 0.78
CA ALA A 257 -7.03 -1.92 1.12
C ALA A 257 -7.14 -3.19 1.99
N GLU A 258 -8.31 -3.44 2.58
CA GLU A 258 -8.51 -4.57 3.52
C GLU A 258 -7.55 -4.52 4.73
N ALA A 259 -7.25 -3.31 5.19
CA ALA A 259 -6.43 -3.02 6.38
C ALA A 259 -5.08 -3.77 6.40
N VAL A 260 -4.39 -3.77 5.25
CA VAL A 260 -3.00 -4.22 5.12
C VAL A 260 -2.06 -3.04 5.29
N GLN A 261 -0.96 -3.22 6.02
CA GLN A 261 0.13 -2.24 6.10
C GLN A 261 1.47 -2.94 5.97
N ALA A 262 2.42 -2.28 5.30
CA ALA A 262 3.83 -2.64 5.37
C ALA A 262 4.68 -1.40 5.66
N VAL A 263 5.70 -1.56 6.51
CA VAL A 263 6.68 -0.52 6.84
C VAL A 263 8.08 -1.13 6.91
N ALA A 264 9.09 -0.42 6.44
CA ALA A 264 10.50 -0.74 6.69
C ALA A 264 11.28 0.49 7.17
N LEU A 265 12.22 0.25 8.07
CA LEU A 265 13.10 1.24 8.71
C LEU A 265 14.48 1.25 8.03
N PRO A 266 15.26 2.33 8.15
CA PRO A 266 16.54 2.46 7.44
C PRO A 266 17.59 1.41 7.82
N ASP A 267 17.46 0.78 8.98
CA ASP A 267 18.35 -0.29 9.46
C ASP A 267 17.88 -1.70 9.07
N GLY A 268 16.81 -1.82 8.29
CA GLY A 268 16.30 -3.09 7.79
C GLY A 268 15.26 -3.75 8.67
N ARG A 269 14.92 -3.21 9.86
CA ARG A 269 13.73 -3.66 10.57
C ARG A 269 12.50 -3.39 9.71
N ALA A 270 11.56 -4.32 9.67
CA ALA A 270 10.36 -4.18 8.84
C ALA A 270 9.17 -4.87 9.49
N LEU A 271 7.97 -4.46 9.10
CA LEU A 271 6.74 -5.07 9.55
C LEU A 271 5.74 -5.18 8.41
N ALA A 272 4.87 -6.16 8.53
CA ALA A 272 3.65 -6.25 7.76
C ALA A 272 2.51 -6.76 8.65
N LEU A 273 1.31 -6.22 8.43
CA LEU A 273 0.12 -6.64 9.17
C LEU A 273 -1.11 -6.64 8.27
N LYS A 274 -2.08 -7.46 8.63
CA LYS A 274 -3.42 -7.47 8.04
C LYS A 274 -4.46 -7.65 9.14
N ILE A 275 -5.46 -6.78 9.16
CA ILE A 275 -6.67 -7.03 9.95
C ILE A 275 -7.59 -7.98 9.17
N GLU A 276 -8.06 -9.03 9.83
CA GLU A 276 -8.77 -10.14 9.19
C GLU A 276 -10.03 -9.67 8.46
N ASP A 277 -10.83 -8.85 9.13
CA ASP A 277 -12.11 -8.29 8.64
C ASP A 277 -11.95 -7.04 7.76
N GLY A 278 -10.72 -6.62 7.47
CA GLY A 278 -10.45 -5.41 6.69
C GLY A 278 -10.77 -4.10 7.43
N GLY A 279 -11.04 -4.14 8.74
CA GLY A 279 -11.43 -2.99 9.55
C GLY A 279 -10.35 -1.92 9.69
N THR A 280 -10.38 -0.91 8.82
CA THR A 280 -9.36 0.16 8.74
C THR A 280 -9.20 0.97 10.02
N ARG A 281 -10.25 1.08 10.85
CA ARG A 281 -10.17 1.76 12.16
C ARG A 281 -9.18 1.12 13.14
N ALA A 282 -8.87 -0.18 12.98
CA ALA A 282 -7.87 -0.87 13.80
C ALA A 282 -6.44 -0.69 13.28
N LEU A 283 -6.26 -0.31 12.01
CA LEU A 283 -4.96 -0.26 11.34
C LEU A 283 -3.97 0.68 12.05
N GLY A 284 -4.40 1.91 12.36
CA GLY A 284 -3.57 2.91 13.04
C GLY A 284 -3.10 2.46 14.44
N PRO A 285 -4.01 2.08 15.36
CA PRO A 285 -3.66 1.56 16.67
C PRO A 285 -2.69 0.38 16.64
N VAL A 286 -2.95 -0.63 15.79
CA VAL A 286 -2.10 -1.82 15.65
C VAL A 286 -0.73 -1.43 15.08
N LEU A 287 -0.68 -0.60 14.05
CA LEU A 287 0.56 -0.10 13.45
C LEU A 287 1.41 0.67 14.45
N ALA A 288 0.81 1.57 15.22
CA ALA A 288 1.52 2.35 16.23
C ALA A 288 2.14 1.46 17.30
N ARG A 289 1.40 0.45 17.79
CA ARG A 289 1.92 -0.53 18.74
C ARG A 289 3.04 -1.37 18.15
N ALA A 290 2.88 -1.83 16.91
CA ALA A 290 3.90 -2.58 16.17
C ALA A 290 5.21 -1.79 16.04
N LEU A 291 5.13 -0.51 15.68
CA LEU A 291 6.29 0.38 15.59
C LEU A 291 6.98 0.55 16.95
N ARG A 292 6.22 0.70 18.05
CA ARG A 292 6.82 0.76 19.40
C ARG A 292 7.55 -0.52 19.79
N LEU A 293 7.05 -1.69 19.38
CA LEU A 293 7.71 -2.97 19.66
C LEU A 293 9.07 -3.07 18.98
N THR A 294 9.29 -2.35 17.87
CA THR A 294 10.63 -2.23 17.28
C THR A 294 11.59 -1.38 18.14
N GLY A 295 11.09 -0.65 19.14
CA GLY A 295 11.86 0.31 19.93
C GLY A 295 11.79 1.76 19.41
N LEU A 296 10.99 2.04 18.37
CA LEU A 296 10.79 3.40 17.89
C LEU A 296 9.87 4.22 18.80
N THR A 297 10.28 5.46 19.05
CA THR A 297 9.49 6.47 19.75
C THR A 297 9.52 7.78 18.95
N ALA A 298 8.36 8.23 18.48
CA ALA A 298 8.21 9.51 17.78
C ALA A 298 6.76 10.02 17.91
N PRO A 299 6.51 11.35 17.96
CA PRO A 299 5.15 11.90 18.09
C PRO A 299 4.18 11.44 17.00
N VAL A 300 4.68 11.17 15.78
CA VAL A 300 3.86 10.61 14.70
C VAL A 300 3.25 9.26 15.06
N ILE A 301 3.92 8.44 15.87
CA ILE A 301 3.42 7.12 16.29
C ILE A 301 2.19 7.30 17.20
N ASP A 302 2.19 8.29 18.09
CA ASP A 302 1.00 8.65 18.89
C ASP A 302 -0.15 9.11 17.98
N ARG A 303 0.13 10.01 17.02
CA ARG A 303 -0.87 10.51 16.07
C ARG A 303 -1.49 9.39 15.22
N VAL A 304 -0.66 8.46 14.73
CA VAL A 304 -1.11 7.31 13.93
C VAL A 304 -1.95 6.33 14.77
N GLY A 305 -1.57 6.13 16.03
CA GLY A 305 -2.27 5.24 16.95
C GLY A 305 -3.60 5.80 17.47
N ARG A 306 -3.78 7.13 17.43
CA ARG A 306 -4.97 7.79 17.98
C ARG A 306 -6.20 7.56 17.10
N MET A 307 -7.14 6.76 17.59
CA MET A 307 -8.43 6.49 16.94
C MET A 307 -9.58 6.66 17.94
N PRO A 308 -10.04 7.91 18.19
CA PRO A 308 -11.10 8.17 19.15
C PRO A 308 -12.46 7.73 18.60
N LEU A 309 -13.31 7.22 19.48
CA LEU A 309 -14.72 7.00 19.21
C LEU A 309 -15.51 8.21 19.68
N LEU A 310 -16.33 8.76 18.80
CA LEU A 310 -17.18 9.90 19.14
C LEU A 310 -18.60 9.45 19.50
N GLY A 311 -19.23 10.20 20.41
CA GLY A 311 -20.64 10.13 20.77
C GLY A 311 -21.15 11.55 20.99
N GLY A 312 -22.14 11.98 20.20
CA GLY A 312 -22.63 13.37 20.23
C GLY A 312 -21.53 14.41 19.96
N GLY A 313 -20.53 14.07 19.14
CA GLY A 313 -19.39 14.93 18.83
C GLY A 313 -18.29 15.00 19.91
N ARG A 314 -18.42 14.28 21.02
CA ARG A 314 -17.41 14.21 22.08
C ARG A 314 -16.72 12.85 22.06
N GLU A 315 -15.45 12.80 22.45
CA GLU A 315 -14.72 11.55 22.62
C GLU A 315 -15.31 10.76 23.80
N VAL A 316 -15.73 9.52 23.53
CA VAL A 316 -16.35 8.61 24.50
C VAL A 316 -15.61 7.28 24.59
N GLY A 317 -14.53 7.11 23.82
CA GLY A 317 -13.84 5.83 23.72
C GLY A 317 -12.74 5.85 22.68
N GLU A 318 -12.20 4.68 22.37
CA GLU A 318 -11.08 4.51 21.45
C GLU A 318 -11.09 3.14 20.77
N VAL A 319 -10.30 3.03 19.70
CA VAL A 319 -9.78 1.74 19.23
C VAL A 319 -8.34 1.63 19.71
N ARG A 320 -8.02 0.57 20.46
CA ARG A 320 -6.69 0.36 21.04
C ARG A 320 -6.10 -1.00 20.66
N ALA A 321 -4.78 -1.06 20.48
CA ALA A 321 -4.07 -2.33 20.32
C ALA A 321 -3.97 -3.08 21.67
N VAL A 322 -3.98 -4.42 21.64
CA VAL A 322 -4.05 -5.27 22.86
C VAL A 322 -3.01 -6.40 22.90
N PHE A 323 -1.89 -6.23 22.22
CA PHE A 323 -0.75 -7.17 22.19
C PHE A 323 0.56 -6.46 22.54
#